data_AF-A0AA36GKG1-F1
#
_entry.id   AF-A0AA36GKG1-F1
#
_cell.length_a   1.000
_cell.length_b   1.000
_cell.length_c   1.000
_cell.angle_alpha   90.00
_cell.angle_beta   90.00
_cell.angle_gamma   90.00
#
_symmetry.space_group_name_H-M   'P 1'
#
loop_
_entity.id
_entity.type
_entity.pdbx_description
1 polymer ?
#
loop_
_entity_poly.entity_id
_entity_poly.type
_entity_poly.pdbx_seq_one_letter_code
_entity_poly.pdbx_strand_id
1 'polypeptide(L)'
;MESIDVFDTAVFRDVYQPTDIFKLVEEKVGKGFARLRVEAESKAASIQRFYTIKDIYRHLAGFDPNIEVEMELNHVYANPTMLEMYNKNPNNYVFISDMYLSSKTIVQILEKCGYKNPRVYVSCEEKCNKGSGTLFEKVQRRIGKIDKHYGDNYRSDIEGAHKQGIPGVFYPALHKRPLNLPAVKSPLLKKYAAALEVSEERPLTKLAKWYAPLIYEFTKWVISKRKPGQHIYFLSRDMFMPYLISKRMLHERDVHYLYCSRRSLAPLFIASGEKTLIDKMHIVLTDEEYKAKTNKEECMNYLRNSGIRNGDIIVDIGYSGSTQRIIEKFLNIKLKGLYVQLDQALNKTMDMEMYLNRYALTYRFLAEFIFTSPEDNIEDYKNGSVITTPDHAQRKEYAKHINSIILNDKLFRRLDRMNLSVFDVEQMLIHIQNYPSYEMMCLFNEPILTNREKLNYYRKEEEMRVEPVDTKIVFKKHLKSQPIRDMIDPLPPKDPFGPKQPE
;
A
#
# COMPACT_ATOMS: atom_id res chain seq x y z
N MET A 1 15.49 33.34 -1.68
CA MET A 1 14.61 32.71 -0.67
C MET A 1 13.54 31.90 -1.40
N GLU A 2 13.12 30.75 -0.88
CA GLU A 2 12.07 29.92 -1.47
C GLU A 2 10.83 29.93 -0.57
N SER A 3 9.66 29.59 -1.12
CA SER A 3 8.42 29.50 -0.32
C SER A 3 7.65 28.21 -0.60
N ILE A 4 6.95 27.69 0.41
CA ILE A 4 6.20 26.43 0.33
C ILE A 4 4.78 26.68 0.88
N ASP A 5 3.75 26.14 0.23
CA ASP A 5 2.43 26.04 0.84
C ASP A 5 2.41 25.02 1.98
N VAL A 6 1.50 25.19 2.92
CA VAL A 6 1.41 24.36 4.12
C VAL A 6 0.68 23.06 3.81
N PHE A 7 -0.64 23.11 3.63
CA PHE A 7 -1.46 21.91 3.47
C PHE A 7 -1.36 21.35 2.06
N ASP A 8 -1.48 20.03 1.94
CA ASP A 8 -1.35 19.27 0.69
C ASP A 8 0.01 19.46 -0.05
N THR A 9 0.96 20.20 0.57
CA THR A 9 2.29 20.50 0.03
C THR A 9 3.39 20.22 1.06
N ALA A 10 3.58 21.03 2.10
CA ALA A 10 4.56 20.76 3.17
C ALA A 10 4.07 19.69 4.16
N VAL A 11 2.79 19.73 4.51
CA VAL A 11 2.13 18.73 5.36
C VAL A 11 0.90 18.18 4.66
N PHE A 12 0.64 16.90 4.90
CA PHE A 12 -0.56 16.22 4.45
C PHE A 12 -1.45 15.93 5.65
N ARG A 13 -2.77 15.90 5.43
CA ARG A 13 -3.72 15.44 6.44
C ARG A 13 -3.88 13.92 6.38
N ASP A 14 -4.05 13.28 7.53
CA ASP A 14 -4.41 11.87 7.64
C ASP A 14 -5.93 11.65 7.49
N VAL A 15 -6.54 12.34 6.51
CA VAL A 15 -7.92 12.14 6.07
C VAL A 15 -8.03 12.17 4.54
N TYR A 16 -9.10 11.61 3.97
CA TYR A 16 -9.23 11.46 2.51
C TYR A 16 -9.51 12.80 1.80
N GLN A 17 -10.35 13.64 2.40
CA GLN A 17 -10.58 15.05 2.04
C GLN A 17 -10.36 15.95 3.27
N PRO A 18 -9.88 17.20 3.12
CA PRO A 18 -9.72 18.12 4.25
C PRO A 18 -10.96 18.30 5.13
N THR A 19 -12.16 18.26 4.52
CA THR A 19 -13.46 18.37 5.22
C THR A 19 -13.80 17.16 6.09
N ASP A 20 -13.12 16.03 5.96
CA ASP A 20 -13.30 14.86 6.83
C ASP A 20 -12.79 15.14 8.26
N ILE A 21 -11.90 16.10 8.47
CA ILE A 21 -11.50 16.58 9.81
C ILE A 21 -12.75 16.99 10.61
N PHE A 22 -13.74 17.62 9.98
CA PHE A 22 -14.97 18.04 10.64
C PHE A 22 -15.83 16.86 11.11
N LYS A 23 -15.71 15.69 10.47
CA LYS A 23 -16.38 14.45 10.91
C LYS A 23 -15.72 13.87 12.17
N LEU A 24 -14.39 13.93 12.24
CA LEU A 24 -13.64 13.54 13.44
C LEU A 24 -13.97 14.48 14.62
N VAL A 25 -14.15 15.78 14.38
CA VAL A 25 -14.67 16.70 15.40
C VAL A 25 -16.10 16.34 15.79
N GLU A 26 -16.99 16.06 14.82
CA GLU A 26 -18.38 15.63 15.05
C GLU A 26 -18.50 14.38 15.93
N GLU A 27 -17.57 13.42 15.81
CA GLU A 27 -17.49 12.25 16.69
C GLU A 27 -17.20 12.61 18.16
N LYS A 28 -16.44 13.69 18.42
CA LYS A 28 -16.20 14.21 19.78
C LYS A 28 -17.34 15.08 20.31
N VAL A 29 -17.94 15.94 19.48
CA VAL A 29 -18.84 17.03 19.94
C VAL A 29 -20.32 16.79 19.70
N GLY A 30 -20.68 15.74 18.95
CA GLY A 30 -22.07 15.36 18.68
C GLY A 30 -22.53 15.63 17.24
N LYS A 31 -23.47 14.79 16.79
CA LYS A 31 -23.97 14.73 15.40
C LYS A 31 -24.50 16.08 14.89
N GLY A 32 -24.19 16.39 13.64
CA GLY A 32 -24.63 17.60 12.94
C GLY A 32 -23.57 18.71 12.92
N PHE A 33 -22.53 18.62 13.76
CA PHE A 33 -21.43 19.58 13.78
C PHE A 33 -20.77 19.74 12.41
N ALA A 34 -20.48 18.67 11.67
CA ALA A 34 -19.72 18.75 10.41
C ALA A 34 -20.47 19.58 9.36
N ARG A 35 -21.80 19.46 9.29
CA ARG A 35 -22.65 20.30 8.42
C ARG A 35 -22.66 21.75 8.89
N LEU A 36 -22.94 21.98 10.17
CA LEU A 36 -22.98 23.33 10.76
C LEU A 36 -21.65 24.06 10.58
N ARG A 37 -20.52 23.36 10.72
CA ARG A 37 -19.17 23.90 10.58
C ARG A 37 -18.87 24.41 9.17
N VAL A 38 -19.36 23.74 8.13
CA VAL A 38 -19.26 24.21 6.74
C VAL A 38 -20.15 25.43 6.50
N GLU A 39 -21.39 25.42 7.03
CA GLU A 39 -22.31 26.56 6.94
C GLU A 39 -21.78 27.81 7.67
N ALA A 40 -21.13 27.62 8.82
CA ALA A 40 -20.51 28.69 9.61
C ALA A 40 -19.34 29.37 8.89
N GLU A 41 -18.52 28.60 8.16
CA GLU A 41 -17.43 29.15 7.34
C GLU A 41 -17.97 29.93 6.14
N SER A 42 -19.02 29.42 5.48
CA SER A 42 -19.73 30.15 4.43
C SER A 42 -20.29 31.49 4.94
N LYS A 43 -20.90 31.50 6.14
CA LYS A 43 -21.36 32.74 6.80
C LYS A 43 -20.20 33.71 7.09
N ALA A 44 -19.11 33.24 7.70
CA ALA A 44 -17.93 34.07 7.98
C ALA A 44 -17.33 34.66 6.69
N ALA A 45 -17.21 33.86 5.63
CA ALA A 45 -16.72 34.27 4.32
C ALA A 45 -17.62 35.30 3.62
N SER A 46 -18.94 35.25 3.84
CA SER A 46 -19.89 36.23 3.31
C SER A 46 -19.80 37.60 3.98
N ILE A 47 -19.37 37.64 5.24
CA ILE A 47 -19.21 38.87 6.03
C ILE A 47 -17.85 39.54 5.76
N GLN A 48 -16.78 38.75 5.67
CA GLN A 48 -15.44 39.25 5.39
C GLN A 48 -14.60 38.23 4.60
N ARG A 49 -13.73 38.74 3.72
CA ARG A 49 -12.89 37.89 2.86
C ARG A 49 -11.78 37.13 3.61
N PHE A 50 -11.33 37.65 4.75
CA PHE A 50 -10.17 37.13 5.50
C PHE A 50 -10.55 36.86 6.96
N TYR A 51 -11.32 35.79 7.15
CA TYR A 51 -11.81 35.31 8.44
C TYR A 51 -10.81 34.35 9.10
N THR A 52 -10.83 34.30 10.43
CA THR A 52 -10.09 33.33 11.26
C THR A 52 -11.03 32.23 11.76
N ILE A 53 -10.48 31.17 12.36
CA ILE A 53 -11.29 30.16 13.07
C ILE A 53 -12.22 30.77 14.13
N LYS A 54 -11.79 31.84 14.82
CA LYS A 54 -12.66 32.54 15.79
C LYS A 54 -13.87 33.17 15.12
N ASP A 55 -13.72 33.71 13.91
CA ASP A 55 -14.83 34.30 13.15
C ASP A 55 -15.83 33.22 12.71
N ILE A 56 -15.35 32.05 12.29
CA ILE A 56 -16.20 30.89 11.98
C ILE A 56 -16.98 30.45 13.22
N TYR A 57 -16.31 30.30 14.37
CA TYR A 57 -16.94 29.78 15.58
C TYR A 57 -17.93 30.75 16.25
N ARG A 58 -17.95 32.05 15.90
CA ARG A 58 -19.07 32.93 16.26
C ARG A 58 -20.42 32.46 15.67
N HIS A 59 -20.38 31.71 14.57
CA HIS A 59 -21.56 31.09 13.95
C HIS A 59 -21.79 29.63 14.41
N LEU A 60 -21.01 29.15 15.39
CA LEU A 60 -21.09 27.82 16.01
C LEU A 60 -21.19 27.94 17.53
N ALA A 61 -22.15 28.76 18.00
CA ALA A 61 -22.37 28.97 19.42
C ALA A 61 -22.52 27.63 20.18
N GLY A 62 -21.71 27.44 21.21
CA GLY A 62 -21.66 26.22 22.02
C GLY A 62 -20.48 25.27 21.72
N PHE A 63 -19.71 25.48 20.65
CA PHE A 63 -18.52 24.66 20.33
C PHE A 63 -17.21 25.41 20.62
N ASP A 64 -16.19 24.69 21.09
CA ASP A 64 -14.85 25.25 21.31
C ASP A 64 -13.97 25.09 20.05
N PRO A 65 -13.43 26.18 19.44
CA PRO A 65 -12.51 26.10 18.31
C PRO A 65 -11.22 25.30 18.59
N ASN A 66 -10.82 25.15 19.85
CA ASN A 66 -9.63 24.36 20.20
C ASN A 66 -9.77 22.89 19.79
N ILE A 67 -10.98 22.33 19.71
CA ILE A 67 -11.21 20.92 19.35
C ILE A 67 -10.83 20.66 17.89
N GLU A 68 -11.15 21.59 16.99
CA GLU A 68 -10.74 21.50 15.58
C GLU A 68 -9.24 21.78 15.39
N VAL A 69 -8.67 22.71 16.16
CA VAL A 69 -7.22 22.93 16.21
C VAL A 69 -6.48 21.68 16.67
N GLU A 70 -6.98 21.00 17.71
CA GLU A 70 -6.46 19.72 18.19
C GLU A 70 -6.59 18.63 17.11
N MET A 71 -7.69 18.57 16.37
CA MET A 71 -7.85 17.60 15.28
C MET A 71 -6.91 17.85 14.09
N GLU A 72 -6.75 19.10 13.65
CA GLU A 72 -5.77 19.47 12.61
C GLU A 72 -4.34 19.20 13.09
N LEU A 73 -4.01 19.48 14.35
CA LEU A 73 -2.71 19.11 14.94
C LEU A 73 -2.51 17.60 15.00
N ASN A 74 -3.54 16.83 15.34
CA ASN A 74 -3.43 15.38 15.50
C ASN A 74 -3.32 14.64 14.16
N HIS A 75 -4.11 15.03 13.16
CA HIS A 75 -4.25 14.33 11.88
C HIS A 75 -3.44 14.96 10.75
N VAL A 76 -2.19 15.31 11.02
CA VAL A 76 -1.22 15.81 10.03
C VAL A 76 0.12 15.09 10.13
N TYR A 77 0.79 14.97 8.98
CA TYR A 77 2.14 14.44 8.88
C TYR A 77 2.94 15.16 7.78
N ALA A 78 4.26 15.16 7.93
CA ALA A 78 5.15 15.81 6.97
C ALA A 78 5.10 15.17 5.58
N ASN A 79 5.21 15.99 4.54
CA ASN A 79 5.64 15.55 3.24
C ASN A 79 7.16 15.26 3.29
N PRO A 80 7.61 14.00 3.13
CA PRO A 80 9.02 13.67 3.28
C PRO A 80 9.91 14.43 2.28
N THR A 81 9.48 14.63 1.03
CA THR A 81 10.26 15.35 0.02
C THR A 81 10.45 16.82 0.40
N MET A 82 9.40 17.50 0.87
CA MET A 82 9.49 18.90 1.28
C MET A 82 10.25 19.06 2.60
N LEU A 83 10.12 18.11 3.52
CA LEU A 83 10.87 18.09 4.78
C LEU A 83 12.36 17.88 4.53
N GLU A 84 12.74 16.98 3.63
CA GLU A 84 14.13 16.76 3.24
C GLU A 84 14.74 17.99 2.57
N MET A 85 14.03 18.61 1.60
CA MET A 85 14.43 19.88 1.00
C MET A 85 14.61 20.98 2.05
N TYR A 86 13.66 21.13 2.97
CA TYR A 86 13.72 22.12 4.04
C TYR A 86 14.92 21.89 4.95
N ASN A 87 15.13 20.65 5.42
CA ASN A 87 16.18 20.30 6.35
C ASN A 87 17.60 20.50 5.78
N LYS A 88 17.77 20.50 4.46
CA LYS A 88 19.04 20.87 3.81
C LYS A 88 19.41 22.34 4.06
N ASN A 89 18.44 23.26 4.06
CA ASN A 89 18.66 24.69 4.28
C ASN A 89 17.43 25.40 4.90
N PRO A 90 17.11 25.21 6.20
CA PRO A 90 15.88 25.74 6.81
C PRO A 90 15.69 27.26 6.65
N ASN A 91 16.80 28.01 6.75
CA ASN A 91 16.83 29.47 6.62
C ASN A 91 16.48 29.99 5.21
N ASN A 92 16.50 29.12 4.19
CA ASN A 92 16.17 29.48 2.81
C ASN A 92 14.67 29.37 2.51
N TYR A 93 13.83 28.94 3.45
CA TYR A 93 12.40 28.72 3.24
C TYR A 93 11.50 29.61 4.12
N VAL A 94 10.32 29.90 3.60
CA VAL A 94 9.15 30.40 4.34
C VAL A 94 7.89 29.63 3.94
N PHE A 95 6.91 29.58 4.83
CA PHE A 95 5.62 28.95 4.58
C PHE A 95 4.55 30.02 4.35
N ILE A 96 3.74 29.84 3.31
CA ILE A 96 2.71 30.81 2.90
C ILE A 96 1.42 30.04 2.62
N SER A 97 0.33 30.32 3.35
CA SER A 97 -0.93 29.59 3.16
C SER A 97 -2.18 30.46 3.24
N ASP A 98 -3.17 30.13 2.40
CA ASP A 98 -4.50 30.74 2.43
C ASP A 98 -5.36 29.98 3.46
N MET A 99 -5.26 30.34 4.73
CA MET A 99 -5.83 29.56 5.85
C MET A 99 -6.47 30.45 6.93
N TYR A 100 -7.55 29.94 7.55
CA TYR A 100 -8.25 30.56 8.69
C TYR A 100 -7.59 30.27 10.06
N LEU A 101 -6.62 29.37 10.13
CA LEU A 101 -5.82 29.08 11.31
C LEU A 101 -4.73 30.14 11.50
N SER A 102 -4.39 30.45 12.76
CA SER A 102 -3.35 31.42 13.09
C SER A 102 -1.96 30.93 12.68
N SER A 103 -1.03 31.85 12.41
CA SER A 103 0.38 31.53 12.13
C SER A 103 0.98 30.69 13.26
N LYS A 104 0.68 31.02 14.51
CA LYS A 104 1.06 30.22 15.69
C LYS A 104 0.60 28.75 15.61
N THR A 105 -0.65 28.51 15.20
CA THR A 105 -1.19 27.15 15.03
C THR A 105 -0.45 26.39 13.93
N ILE A 106 -0.19 27.08 12.81
CA ILE A 106 0.55 26.50 11.68
C ILE A 106 2.01 26.21 12.03
N VAL A 107 2.67 27.06 12.83
CA VAL A 107 4.00 26.78 13.38
C VAL A 107 3.99 25.48 14.18
N GLN A 108 3.02 25.29 15.09
CA GLN A 108 2.90 24.05 15.88
C GLN A 108 2.66 22.80 15.01
N ILE A 109 1.87 22.91 13.94
CA ILE A 109 1.67 21.83 12.94
C ILE A 109 2.99 21.48 12.24
N LEU A 110 3.75 22.49 11.80
CA LEU A 110 5.02 22.31 11.10
C LEU A 110 6.11 21.74 12.02
N GLU A 111 6.20 22.23 13.27
CA GLU A 111 7.14 21.73 14.27
C GLU A 111 6.85 20.28 14.67
N LYS A 112 5.56 19.90 14.86
CA LYS A 112 5.17 18.49 15.04
C LYS A 112 5.61 17.62 13.86
N CYS A 113 5.52 18.18 12.64
CA CYS A 113 5.98 17.54 11.41
C CYS A 113 7.52 17.61 11.20
N GLY A 114 8.30 18.10 12.17
CA GLY A 114 9.76 18.09 12.12
C GLY A 114 10.42 19.29 11.43
N TYR A 115 9.64 20.26 10.95
CA TYR A 115 10.17 21.52 10.42
C TYR A 115 10.65 22.41 11.58
N LYS A 116 11.97 22.57 11.73
CA LYS A 116 12.58 23.35 12.82
C LYS A 116 12.59 24.85 12.53
N ASN A 117 11.97 25.66 13.40
CA ASN A 117 11.88 27.13 13.30
C ASN A 117 11.18 27.63 12.00
N PRO A 118 9.96 27.17 11.69
CA PRO A 118 9.25 27.56 10.47
C PRO A 118 8.80 29.03 10.54
N ARG A 119 9.17 29.84 9.53
CA ARG A 119 8.62 31.19 9.35
C ARG A 119 7.34 31.12 8.52
N VAL A 120 6.22 31.55 9.08
CA VAL A 120 4.88 31.32 8.53
C VAL A 120 4.14 32.64 8.27
N TYR A 121 3.45 32.73 7.14
CA TYR A 121 2.52 33.81 6.81
C TYR A 121 1.17 33.24 6.37
N VAL A 122 0.07 33.67 6.99
CA VAL A 122 -1.29 33.18 6.72
C VAL A 122 -2.26 34.29 6.30
N SER A 123 -3.13 33.99 5.35
CA SER A 123 -4.05 34.99 4.76
C SER A 123 -5.00 35.66 5.76
N CYS A 124 -5.46 34.94 6.79
CA CYS A 124 -6.39 35.48 7.77
C CYS A 124 -5.76 36.55 8.69
N GLU A 125 -4.46 36.49 8.93
CA GLU A 125 -3.70 37.49 9.70
C GLU A 125 -3.17 38.59 8.78
N GLU A 126 -2.67 38.23 7.60
CA GLU A 126 -2.08 39.19 6.68
C GLU A 126 -3.11 40.01 5.88
N LYS A 127 -4.38 39.61 5.88
CA LYS A 127 -5.49 40.25 5.15
C LYS A 127 -5.24 40.36 3.63
N CYS A 128 -4.56 39.37 3.08
CA CYS A 128 -4.26 39.20 1.66
C CYS A 128 -4.21 37.70 1.32
N ASN A 129 -4.32 37.32 0.03
CA ASN A 129 -4.29 35.90 -0.39
C ASN A 129 -3.26 35.63 -1.49
N LYS A 130 -2.91 34.35 -1.64
CA LYS A 130 -2.02 33.85 -2.70
C LYS A 130 -2.62 34.07 -4.09
N GLY A 131 -3.90 33.76 -4.30
CA GLY A 131 -4.55 33.80 -5.62
C GLY A 131 -4.61 35.17 -6.32
N SER A 132 -4.61 36.29 -5.59
CA SER A 132 -4.45 37.63 -6.16
C SER A 132 -2.99 38.10 -6.25
N GLY A 133 -2.02 37.33 -5.74
CA GLY A 133 -0.62 37.72 -5.60
C GLY A 133 -0.29 38.54 -4.35
N THR A 134 -1.28 39.20 -3.76
CA THR A 134 -1.09 40.16 -2.64
C THR A 134 -0.42 39.58 -1.39
N LEU A 135 -0.56 38.27 -1.10
CA LEU A 135 0.17 37.64 0.01
C LEU A 135 1.66 37.46 -0.33
N PHE A 136 1.97 37.02 -1.54
CA PHE A 136 3.36 36.91 -2.01
C PHE A 136 4.07 38.26 -2.02
N GLU A 137 3.41 39.31 -2.50
CA GLU A 137 3.91 40.69 -2.48
C GLU A 137 4.27 41.14 -1.06
N LYS A 138 3.33 40.97 -0.12
CA LYS A 138 3.51 41.40 1.28
C LYS A 138 4.62 40.62 1.98
N VAL A 139 4.80 39.34 1.65
CA VAL A 139 5.91 38.52 2.15
C VAL A 139 7.24 38.96 1.55
N GLN A 140 7.33 39.19 0.23
CA GLN A 140 8.56 39.70 -0.42
C GLN A 140 9.03 41.02 0.19
N ARG A 141 8.11 41.95 0.50
CA ARG A 141 8.44 43.22 1.18
C ARG A 141 9.09 43.04 2.56
N ARG A 142 8.94 41.88 3.22
CA ARG A 142 9.52 41.59 4.55
C ARG A 142 10.79 40.74 4.50
N ILE A 143 10.92 39.82 3.53
CA ILE A 143 12.02 38.83 3.50
C ILE A 143 12.93 38.97 2.28
N GLY A 144 12.66 39.93 1.40
CA GLY A 144 13.30 40.04 0.09
C GLY A 144 12.70 39.08 -0.95
N LYS A 145 13.41 38.94 -2.07
CA LYS A 145 12.94 38.18 -3.23
C LYS A 145 12.67 36.70 -2.90
N ILE A 146 11.50 36.23 -3.35
CA ILE A 146 11.16 34.81 -3.42
C ILE A 146 11.53 34.31 -4.82
N ASP A 147 12.40 33.31 -4.92
CA ASP A 147 12.94 32.79 -6.17
C ASP A 147 12.04 31.74 -6.83
N LYS A 148 11.19 31.07 -6.04
CA LYS A 148 10.10 30.17 -6.49
C LYS A 148 9.14 29.84 -5.33
N HIS A 149 7.95 29.37 -5.68
CA HIS A 149 6.95 28.87 -4.73
C HIS A 149 6.55 27.42 -5.06
N TYR A 150 6.40 26.58 -4.05
CA TYR A 150 5.91 25.20 -4.17
C TYR A 150 4.48 25.11 -3.62
N GLY A 151 3.54 24.54 -4.39
CA GLY A 151 2.14 24.40 -3.95
C GLY A 151 1.27 23.49 -4.82
N ASP A 152 0.13 23.06 -4.28
CA ASP A 152 -0.78 22.08 -4.86
C ASP A 152 -1.87 22.67 -5.77
N ASN A 153 -2.13 23.97 -5.62
CA ASN A 153 -3.29 24.64 -6.20
C ASN A 153 -2.85 25.59 -7.30
N TYR A 154 -3.17 25.23 -8.55
CA TYR A 154 -2.73 25.96 -9.74
C TYR A 154 -3.08 27.46 -9.69
N ARG A 155 -4.28 27.81 -9.19
CA ARG A 155 -4.75 29.20 -9.17
C ARG A 155 -4.13 30.03 -8.04
N SER A 156 -3.95 29.46 -6.85
CA SER A 156 -3.34 30.19 -5.73
C SER A 156 -1.82 30.22 -5.82
N ASP A 157 -1.21 29.09 -6.17
CA ASP A 157 0.21 28.85 -5.93
C ASP A 157 1.04 29.06 -7.20
N ILE A 158 0.46 28.86 -8.39
CA ILE A 158 1.15 29.03 -9.67
C ILE A 158 0.76 30.38 -10.28
N GLU A 159 -0.51 30.57 -10.64
CA GLU A 159 -0.99 31.85 -11.19
C GLU A 159 -0.84 33.01 -10.20
N GLY A 160 -1.10 32.76 -8.91
CA GLY A 160 -0.95 33.76 -7.84
C GLY A 160 0.49 34.20 -7.62
N ALA A 161 1.44 33.25 -7.63
CA ALA A 161 2.87 33.53 -7.52
C ALA A 161 3.41 34.26 -8.76
N HIS A 162 3.01 33.83 -9.96
CA HIS A 162 3.43 34.43 -11.24
C HIS A 162 3.04 35.91 -11.35
N LYS A 163 1.92 36.35 -10.76
CA LYS A 163 1.52 37.76 -10.69
C LYS A 163 2.52 38.66 -9.95
N GLN A 164 3.39 38.08 -9.13
CA GLN A 164 4.46 38.78 -8.40
C GLN A 164 5.87 38.42 -8.91
N GLY A 165 5.96 37.90 -10.14
CA GLY A 165 7.23 37.50 -10.75
C GLY A 165 7.90 36.29 -10.10
N ILE A 166 7.14 35.48 -9.33
CA ILE A 166 7.65 34.27 -8.67
C ILE A 166 7.31 33.05 -9.54
N PRO A 167 8.30 32.26 -9.99
CA PRO A 167 8.07 30.95 -10.61
C PRO A 167 7.30 30.00 -9.68
N GLY A 168 6.19 29.46 -10.15
CA GLY A 168 5.42 28.43 -9.45
C GLY A 168 5.88 27.03 -9.81
N VAL A 169 6.16 26.19 -8.81
CA VAL A 169 6.44 24.75 -8.95
C VAL A 169 5.22 23.97 -8.51
N PHE A 170 4.49 23.43 -9.48
CA PHE A 170 3.26 22.68 -9.24
C PHE A 170 3.56 21.32 -8.60
N TYR A 171 3.03 21.13 -7.39
CA TYR A 171 3.21 19.93 -6.58
C TYR A 171 1.84 19.35 -6.19
N PRO A 172 1.18 18.57 -7.07
CA PRO A 172 -0.22 18.20 -6.88
C PRO A 172 -0.44 17.40 -5.59
N ALA A 173 -1.52 17.74 -4.89
CA ALA A 173 -1.96 17.09 -3.66
C ALA A 173 -2.06 15.57 -3.80
N LEU A 174 -1.74 14.83 -2.74
CA LEU A 174 -1.81 13.35 -2.75
C LEU A 174 -3.19 12.82 -3.16
N HIS A 175 -4.27 13.55 -2.85
CA HIS A 175 -5.62 13.15 -3.22
C HIS A 175 -5.96 13.40 -4.70
N LYS A 176 -5.25 14.31 -5.38
CA LYS A 176 -5.38 14.63 -6.82
C LYS A 176 -4.40 13.85 -7.70
N ARG A 177 -3.32 13.29 -7.14
CA ARG A 177 -2.39 12.43 -7.89
C ARG A 177 -3.12 11.18 -8.40
N PRO A 178 -3.03 10.85 -9.69
CA PRO A 178 -3.55 9.60 -10.23
C PRO A 178 -2.64 8.43 -9.85
N LEU A 179 -2.70 8.03 -8.57
CA LEU A 179 -2.19 6.74 -8.12
C LEU A 179 -2.93 5.64 -8.89
N ASN A 180 -2.21 4.83 -9.65
CA ASN A 180 -2.78 3.75 -10.48
C ASN A 180 -3.24 2.52 -9.64
N LEU A 181 -3.80 2.76 -8.45
CA LEU A 181 -4.26 1.76 -7.49
C LEU A 181 -5.65 2.16 -6.96
N PRO A 182 -6.75 1.59 -7.49
CA PRO A 182 -8.12 2.00 -7.16
C PRO A 182 -8.59 1.73 -5.72
N ALA A 183 -7.72 1.18 -4.87
CA ALA A 183 -8.02 0.71 -3.52
C ALA A 183 -7.83 1.77 -2.42
N VAL A 184 -7.04 2.81 -2.68
CA VAL A 184 -6.39 3.58 -1.62
C VAL A 184 -7.29 4.68 -1.06
N LYS A 185 -8.22 4.28 -0.16
CA LYS A 185 -9.01 5.19 0.67
C LYS A 185 -8.29 5.65 1.94
N SER A 186 -7.27 4.92 2.40
CA SER A 186 -6.44 5.34 3.56
C SER A 186 -5.40 6.40 3.15
N PRO A 187 -5.28 7.52 3.87
CA PRO A 187 -4.29 8.57 3.59
C PRO A 187 -2.85 8.11 3.90
N LEU A 188 -2.66 7.38 5.00
CA LEU A 188 -1.42 6.67 5.33
C LEU A 188 -0.91 5.79 4.17
N LEU A 189 -1.79 5.09 3.48
CA LEU A 189 -1.43 4.31 2.28
C LEU A 189 -0.98 5.22 1.12
N LYS A 190 -1.61 6.39 0.90
CA LYS A 190 -1.16 7.35 -0.14
C LYS A 190 0.19 7.98 0.21
N LYS A 191 0.46 8.23 1.50
CA LYS A 191 1.77 8.68 2.01
C LYS A 191 2.86 7.69 1.65
N TYR A 192 2.69 6.42 2.04
CA TYR A 192 3.63 5.35 1.69
C TYR A 192 3.78 5.24 0.18
N ALA A 193 2.68 5.30 -0.58
CA ALA A 193 2.72 5.24 -2.03
C ALA A 193 3.65 6.29 -2.65
N ALA A 194 3.44 7.56 -2.34
CA ALA A 194 4.24 8.67 -2.87
C ALA A 194 5.69 8.70 -2.36
N ALA A 195 5.93 8.30 -1.09
CA ALA A 195 7.28 8.24 -0.53
C ALA A 195 8.15 7.17 -1.22
N LEU A 196 7.56 6.04 -1.61
CA LEU A 196 8.28 4.96 -2.26
C LEU A 196 8.55 5.25 -3.75
N GLU A 197 7.62 5.92 -4.43
CA GLU A 197 7.83 6.44 -5.80
C GLU A 197 9.12 7.25 -5.89
N VAL A 198 9.35 8.18 -4.95
CA VAL A 198 10.53 9.08 -4.93
C VAL A 198 11.80 8.51 -4.30
N SER A 199 11.74 7.33 -3.68
CA SER A 199 12.91 6.74 -3.00
C SER A 199 13.97 6.18 -3.98
N GLU A 200 15.24 6.10 -3.57
CA GLU A 200 16.29 5.39 -4.33
C GLU A 200 16.32 3.88 -4.06
N GLU A 201 15.34 3.36 -3.30
CA GLU A 201 15.30 1.95 -2.92
C GLU A 201 15.15 1.01 -4.13
N ARG A 202 15.68 -0.21 -4.01
CA ARG A 202 15.45 -1.26 -5.02
C ARG A 202 13.94 -1.46 -5.18
N PRO A 203 13.44 -1.59 -6.41
CA PRO A 203 11.99 -1.54 -6.62
C PRO A 203 11.22 -2.76 -6.09
N LEU A 204 11.91 -3.86 -5.78
CA LEU A 204 11.41 -4.91 -4.87
C LEU A 204 11.02 -4.34 -3.51
N THR A 205 11.93 -3.65 -2.82
CA THR A 205 11.70 -3.03 -1.51
C THR A 205 10.55 -2.01 -1.59
N LYS A 206 10.46 -1.24 -2.69
CA LYS A 206 9.32 -0.35 -2.97
C LYS A 206 8.00 -1.11 -3.05
N LEU A 207 7.94 -2.20 -3.84
CA LEU A 207 6.71 -2.98 -4.00
C LEU A 207 6.27 -3.61 -2.66
N ALA A 208 7.20 -4.23 -1.92
CA ALA A 208 6.91 -4.82 -0.63
C ALA A 208 6.35 -3.78 0.36
N LYS A 209 6.94 -2.57 0.40
CA LYS A 209 6.46 -1.47 1.24
C LYS A 209 5.15 -0.82 0.75
N TRP A 210 4.78 -0.91 -0.54
CA TRP A 210 3.45 -0.49 -1.02
C TRP A 210 2.33 -1.38 -0.49
N TYR A 211 2.56 -2.69 -0.46
CA TYR A 211 1.52 -3.65 -0.07
C TYR A 211 1.48 -3.93 1.43
N ALA A 212 2.59 -3.82 2.16
CA ALA A 212 2.63 -4.05 3.61
C ALA A 212 1.49 -3.33 4.38
N PRO A 213 1.22 -2.03 4.18
CA PRO A 213 0.14 -1.38 4.91
C PRO A 213 -1.27 -1.73 4.39
N LEU A 214 -1.44 -2.28 3.18
CA LEU A 214 -2.72 -2.87 2.74
C LEU A 214 -3.02 -4.14 3.55
N ILE A 215 -2.01 -5.00 3.73
CA ILE A 215 -2.11 -6.22 4.54
C ILE A 215 -2.37 -5.85 6.01
N TYR A 216 -1.72 -4.81 6.53
CA TYR A 216 -1.92 -4.29 7.88
C TYR A 216 -3.36 -3.81 8.12
N GLU A 217 -3.91 -2.96 7.25
CA GLU A 217 -5.28 -2.46 7.40
C GLU A 217 -6.34 -3.57 7.19
N PHE A 218 -6.09 -4.53 6.30
CA PHE A 218 -6.89 -5.75 6.22
C PHE A 218 -6.88 -6.53 7.55
N THR A 219 -5.70 -6.68 8.16
CA THR A 219 -5.55 -7.40 9.43
C THR A 219 -6.28 -6.68 10.56
N LYS A 220 -6.15 -5.35 10.68
CA LYS A 220 -6.93 -4.54 11.62
C LYS A 220 -8.44 -4.67 11.40
N TRP A 221 -8.88 -4.69 10.14
CA TRP A 221 -10.29 -4.92 9.81
C TRP A 221 -10.73 -6.31 10.29
N VAL A 222 -9.96 -7.38 10.05
CA VAL A 222 -10.24 -8.73 10.56
C VAL A 222 -10.38 -8.74 12.08
N ILE A 223 -9.42 -8.14 12.81
CA ILE A 223 -9.46 -8.06 14.28
C ILE A 223 -10.69 -7.29 14.77
N SER A 224 -11.02 -6.15 14.16
CA SER A 224 -12.17 -5.32 14.58
C SER A 224 -13.55 -5.99 14.38
N LYS A 225 -13.61 -7.11 13.65
CA LYS A 225 -14.84 -7.89 13.44
C LYS A 225 -15.07 -8.99 14.48
N ARG A 226 -14.09 -9.23 15.38
CA ARG A 226 -14.14 -10.25 16.43
C ARG A 226 -14.97 -9.79 17.63
N LYS A 227 -15.90 -10.64 18.06
CA LYS A 227 -16.67 -10.51 19.31
C LYS A 227 -15.91 -11.19 20.45
N PRO A 228 -16.14 -10.80 21.72
CA PRO A 228 -15.54 -11.47 22.88
C PRO A 228 -15.75 -12.99 22.83
N GLY A 229 -14.68 -13.75 23.05
CA GLY A 229 -14.70 -15.22 23.05
C GLY A 229 -14.70 -15.90 21.67
N GLN A 230 -14.65 -15.15 20.55
CA GLN A 230 -14.39 -15.76 19.23
C GLN A 230 -12.88 -15.94 19.01
N HIS A 231 -12.49 -17.04 18.38
CA HIS A 231 -11.15 -17.24 17.84
C HIS A 231 -11.11 -16.85 16.35
N ILE A 232 -9.95 -16.42 15.85
CA ILE A 232 -9.72 -16.14 14.42
C ILE A 232 -8.75 -17.17 13.86
N TYR A 233 -9.14 -17.85 12.78
CA TYR A 233 -8.32 -18.82 12.07
C TYR A 233 -7.94 -18.27 10.69
N PHE A 234 -6.67 -17.87 10.55
CA PHE A 234 -6.08 -17.50 9.27
C PHE A 234 -5.69 -18.77 8.51
N LEU A 235 -6.22 -18.94 7.28
CA LEU A 235 -5.89 -20.12 6.48
C LEU A 235 -4.48 -20.05 5.91
N SER A 236 -3.80 -21.19 5.97
CA SER A 236 -2.50 -21.38 5.34
C SER A 236 -2.52 -21.16 3.83
N ARG A 237 -1.32 -21.11 3.24
CA ARG A 237 -1.07 -20.65 1.87
C ARG A 237 -1.27 -19.16 1.71
N ASP A 238 -2.42 -18.58 2.07
CA ASP A 238 -2.75 -17.20 1.65
C ASP A 238 -2.93 -16.18 2.80
N MET A 239 -2.82 -16.57 4.07
CA MET A 239 -3.00 -15.64 5.20
C MET A 239 -1.83 -15.60 6.20
N PHE A 240 -0.64 -16.03 5.79
CA PHE A 240 0.55 -16.04 6.66
C PHE A 240 0.97 -14.64 7.12
N MET A 241 1.01 -13.65 6.21
CA MET A 241 1.38 -12.28 6.56
C MET A 241 0.34 -11.60 7.49
N PRO A 242 -0.97 -11.67 7.22
CA PRO A 242 -1.99 -11.25 8.18
C PRO A 242 -1.88 -11.92 9.56
N TYR A 243 -1.63 -13.24 9.59
CA TYR A 243 -1.39 -13.96 10.84
C TYR A 243 -0.18 -13.41 11.61
N LEU A 244 0.97 -13.24 10.95
CA LEU A 244 2.17 -12.66 11.57
C LEU A 244 1.94 -11.24 12.08
N ILE A 245 1.26 -10.39 11.32
CA ILE A 245 0.91 -9.03 11.74
C ILE A 245 0.03 -9.08 12.99
N SER A 246 -1.01 -9.92 13.00
CA SER A 246 -1.90 -10.04 14.17
C SER A 246 -1.13 -10.47 15.43
N LYS A 247 -0.24 -11.48 15.31
CA LYS A 247 0.57 -11.96 16.44
C LYS A 247 1.64 -10.97 16.91
N ARG A 248 2.41 -10.39 15.98
CA ARG A 248 3.66 -9.67 16.29
C ARG A 248 3.49 -8.16 16.40
N MET A 249 2.47 -7.57 15.78
CA MET A 249 2.26 -6.12 15.73
C MET A 249 0.96 -5.67 16.40
N LEU A 250 -0.06 -6.52 16.41
CA LEU A 250 -1.32 -6.28 17.13
C LEU A 250 -1.39 -7.05 18.45
N HIS A 251 -0.36 -7.84 18.76
CA HIS A 251 -0.19 -8.65 19.99
C HIS A 251 -1.38 -9.57 20.31
N GLU A 252 -2.06 -10.06 19.26
CA GLU A 252 -3.30 -10.79 19.39
C GLU A 252 -3.13 -12.22 19.91
N ARG A 253 -3.92 -12.58 20.92
CA ARG A 253 -3.81 -13.87 21.61
C ARG A 253 -4.64 -14.94 20.92
N ASP A 254 -5.93 -14.71 20.74
CA ASP A 254 -6.91 -15.66 20.19
C ASP A 254 -6.96 -15.66 18.66
N VAL A 255 -5.78 -15.65 18.05
CA VAL A 255 -5.55 -15.78 16.61
C VAL A 255 -4.69 -17.01 16.34
N HIS A 256 -5.07 -17.78 15.34
CA HIS A 256 -4.53 -19.10 15.03
C HIS A 256 -4.26 -19.18 13.53
N TYR A 257 -3.31 -20.04 13.16
CA TYR A 257 -2.97 -20.32 11.77
C TYR A 257 -3.35 -21.77 11.47
N LEU A 258 -4.27 -21.95 10.52
CA LEU A 258 -4.88 -23.24 10.22
C LEU A 258 -4.29 -23.80 8.93
N TYR A 259 -3.58 -24.93 9.03
CA TYR A 259 -2.92 -25.60 7.92
C TYR A 259 -3.93 -26.35 7.04
N CYS A 260 -4.76 -25.60 6.33
CA CYS A 260 -5.72 -26.08 5.34
C CYS A 260 -5.54 -25.37 4.01
N SER A 261 -5.47 -26.15 2.94
CA SER A 261 -5.60 -25.69 1.57
C SER A 261 -6.68 -26.49 0.85
N ARG A 262 -7.15 -26.02 -0.31
CA ARG A 262 -8.05 -26.81 -1.17
C ARG A 262 -7.44 -28.17 -1.57
N ARG A 263 -6.11 -28.24 -1.73
CA ARG A 263 -5.35 -29.46 -2.10
C ARG A 263 -5.22 -30.45 -0.94
N SER A 264 -5.14 -29.98 0.30
CA SER A 264 -5.05 -30.84 1.49
C SER A 264 -6.42 -31.36 1.94
N LEU A 265 -7.47 -30.53 1.82
CA LEU A 265 -8.84 -30.94 2.14
C LEU A 265 -9.51 -31.78 1.03
N ALA A 266 -8.76 -32.26 0.03
CA ALA A 266 -9.28 -33.07 -1.07
C ALA A 266 -10.13 -34.27 -0.60
N PRO A 267 -9.71 -35.10 0.39
CA PRO A 267 -10.54 -36.22 0.86
C PRO A 267 -11.94 -35.79 1.34
N LEU A 268 -12.06 -34.58 1.91
CA LEU A 268 -13.35 -34.04 2.34
C LEU A 268 -14.18 -33.51 1.17
N PHE A 269 -13.57 -32.82 0.20
CA PHE A 269 -14.27 -32.40 -1.03
C PHE A 269 -14.82 -33.62 -1.79
N ILE A 270 -14.05 -34.69 -1.92
CA ILE A 270 -14.46 -35.96 -2.53
C ILE A 270 -15.65 -36.55 -1.78
N ALA A 271 -15.51 -36.76 -0.46
CA ALA A 271 -16.56 -37.30 0.40
C ALA A 271 -17.81 -36.42 0.50
N SER A 272 -17.72 -35.13 0.11
CA SER A 272 -18.84 -34.20 0.13
C SER A 272 -19.80 -34.35 -1.07
N GLY A 273 -19.34 -34.94 -2.18
CA GLY A 273 -20.07 -35.05 -3.44
C GLY A 273 -20.09 -33.77 -4.30
N GLU A 274 -19.29 -32.74 -3.99
CA GLU A 274 -19.26 -31.46 -4.74
C GLU A 274 -18.56 -31.59 -6.10
N LYS A 275 -19.23 -32.22 -7.08
CA LYS A 275 -18.72 -32.50 -8.43
C LYS A 275 -17.99 -31.32 -9.08
N THR A 276 -18.60 -30.13 -9.13
CA THR A 276 -18.02 -28.94 -9.78
C THR A 276 -16.73 -28.40 -9.13
N LEU A 277 -16.40 -28.83 -7.91
CA LEU A 277 -15.12 -28.56 -7.26
C LEU A 277 -14.14 -29.72 -7.42
N ILE A 278 -14.63 -30.97 -7.37
CA ILE A 278 -13.87 -32.18 -7.74
C ILE A 278 -13.30 -32.03 -9.17
N ASP A 279 -14.13 -31.65 -10.15
CA ASP A 279 -13.72 -31.44 -11.54
C ASP A 279 -12.62 -30.38 -11.66
N LYS A 280 -12.68 -29.31 -10.84
CA LYS A 280 -11.64 -28.27 -10.78
C LYS A 280 -10.36 -28.73 -10.07
N MET A 281 -10.46 -29.74 -9.21
CA MET A 281 -9.30 -30.33 -8.53
C MET A 281 -8.60 -31.37 -9.40
N HIS A 282 -9.32 -32.11 -10.26
CA HIS A 282 -8.75 -32.99 -11.29
C HIS A 282 -7.89 -32.23 -12.33
N ILE A 283 -8.10 -30.93 -12.49
CA ILE A 283 -7.27 -30.07 -13.35
C ILE A 283 -5.90 -29.75 -12.68
N VAL A 284 -5.78 -29.95 -11.36
CA VAL A 284 -4.62 -29.53 -10.53
C VAL A 284 -3.95 -30.71 -9.81
N LEU A 285 -4.61 -31.88 -9.78
CA LEU A 285 -4.16 -33.14 -9.23
C LEU A 285 -4.27 -34.21 -10.30
N THR A 286 -3.26 -35.05 -10.43
CA THR A 286 -3.32 -36.25 -11.27
C THR A 286 -4.36 -37.24 -10.75
N ASP A 287 -4.87 -38.11 -11.64
CA ASP A 287 -5.80 -39.18 -11.25
C ASP A 287 -5.21 -40.12 -10.18
N GLU A 288 -3.89 -40.30 -10.13
CA GLU A 288 -3.20 -41.10 -9.12
C GLU A 288 -3.13 -40.39 -7.77
N GLU A 289 -2.78 -39.10 -7.73
CA GLU A 289 -2.84 -38.29 -6.50
C GLU A 289 -4.28 -38.21 -5.96
N TYR A 290 -5.27 -38.07 -6.85
CA TYR A 290 -6.68 -38.04 -6.46
C TYR A 290 -7.16 -39.39 -5.90
N LYS A 291 -6.73 -40.52 -6.49
CA LYS A 291 -7.01 -41.87 -5.96
C LYS A 291 -6.24 -42.17 -4.66
N ALA A 292 -5.08 -41.56 -4.45
CA ALA A 292 -4.30 -41.70 -3.22
C ALA A 292 -4.91 -40.91 -2.05
N LYS A 293 -5.48 -39.72 -2.30
CA LYS A 293 -6.10 -38.85 -1.28
C LYS A 293 -7.45 -39.35 -0.79
N THR A 294 -7.44 -40.45 -0.05
CA THR A 294 -8.62 -41.13 0.49
C THR A 294 -8.75 -41.04 2.02
N ASN A 295 -7.74 -40.56 2.75
CA ASN A 295 -7.77 -40.53 4.21
C ASN A 295 -8.58 -39.35 4.78
N LYS A 296 -9.90 -39.46 4.63
CA LYS A 296 -10.89 -38.58 5.23
C LYS A 296 -10.71 -38.46 6.76
N GLU A 297 -10.35 -39.54 7.44
CA GLU A 297 -10.28 -39.55 8.91
C GLU A 297 -9.13 -38.70 9.44
N GLU A 298 -7.96 -38.71 8.81
CA GLU A 298 -6.85 -37.84 9.20
C GLU A 298 -7.17 -36.35 8.97
N CYS A 299 -7.80 -36.01 7.84
CA CYS A 299 -8.33 -34.65 7.60
C CYS A 299 -9.32 -34.23 8.72
N MET A 300 -10.22 -35.13 9.10
CA MET A 300 -11.21 -34.90 10.17
C MET A 300 -10.54 -34.74 11.53
N ASN A 301 -9.53 -35.54 11.83
CA ASN A 301 -8.81 -35.51 13.11
C ASN A 301 -7.98 -34.24 13.24
N TYR A 302 -7.29 -33.81 12.18
CA TYR A 302 -6.63 -32.50 12.15
C TYR A 302 -7.61 -31.35 12.41
N LEU A 303 -8.74 -31.30 11.69
CA LEU A 303 -9.74 -30.25 11.87
C LEU A 303 -10.35 -30.23 13.26
N ARG A 304 -10.69 -31.40 13.83
CA ARG A 304 -11.20 -31.52 15.22
C ARG A 304 -10.17 -31.05 16.25
N ASN A 305 -8.91 -31.39 16.06
CA ASN A 305 -7.83 -31.04 16.99
C ASN A 305 -7.37 -29.58 16.87
N SER A 306 -7.77 -28.84 15.83
CA SER A 306 -7.48 -27.41 15.67
C SER A 306 -8.18 -26.49 16.69
N GLY A 307 -9.18 -27.02 17.41
CA GLY A 307 -9.97 -26.28 18.40
C GLY A 307 -11.03 -25.34 17.82
N ILE A 308 -11.16 -25.26 16.48
CA ILE A 308 -12.14 -24.39 15.81
C ILE A 308 -13.58 -24.78 16.21
N ARG A 309 -14.37 -23.79 16.63
CA ARG A 309 -15.73 -24.01 17.15
C ARG A 309 -16.77 -23.16 16.45
N ASN A 310 -18.04 -23.49 16.74
CA ASN A 310 -19.19 -22.74 16.24
C ASN A 310 -19.14 -21.27 16.66
N GLY A 311 -19.24 -20.38 15.68
CA GLY A 311 -19.17 -18.94 15.84
C GLY A 311 -17.77 -18.34 15.67
N ASP A 312 -16.71 -19.13 15.49
CA ASP A 312 -15.38 -18.59 15.22
C ASP A 312 -15.26 -17.98 13.82
N ILE A 313 -14.20 -17.18 13.64
CA ILE A 313 -13.89 -16.48 12.39
C ILE A 313 -12.89 -17.30 11.57
N ILE A 314 -13.14 -17.42 10.28
CA ILE A 314 -12.21 -17.98 9.28
C ILE A 314 -11.80 -16.90 8.28
N VAL A 315 -10.51 -16.81 7.98
CA VAL A 315 -9.93 -15.75 7.15
C VAL A 315 -9.18 -16.38 5.97
N ASP A 316 -9.54 -15.98 4.75
CA ASP A 316 -9.12 -16.65 3.51
C ASP A 316 -9.18 -15.67 2.30
N ILE A 317 -8.55 -16.04 1.19
CA ILE A 317 -8.49 -15.23 -0.02
C ILE A 317 -9.48 -15.72 -1.08
N GLY A 318 -10.10 -14.78 -1.81
CA GLY A 318 -11.05 -15.12 -2.88
C GLY A 318 -12.52 -15.05 -2.44
N TYR A 319 -13.38 -15.85 -3.11
CA TYR A 319 -14.81 -15.50 -3.21
C TYR A 319 -15.83 -16.63 -3.04
N SER A 320 -15.39 -17.90 -3.11
CA SER A 320 -16.33 -19.05 -3.25
C SER A 320 -16.74 -19.70 -1.92
N GLY A 321 -16.07 -19.37 -0.82
CA GLY A 321 -16.28 -19.98 0.50
C GLY A 321 -16.07 -21.50 0.55
N SER A 322 -15.41 -22.11 -0.45
CA SER A 322 -15.34 -23.58 -0.58
C SER A 322 -14.71 -24.25 0.64
N THR A 323 -13.63 -23.67 1.16
CA THR A 323 -12.92 -24.21 2.34
C THR A 323 -13.78 -24.09 3.59
N GLN A 324 -14.36 -22.91 3.87
CA GLN A 324 -15.30 -22.72 4.97
C GLN A 324 -16.47 -23.69 4.90
N ARG A 325 -17.10 -23.87 3.73
CA ARG A 325 -18.26 -24.75 3.56
C ARG A 325 -17.95 -26.22 3.87
N ILE A 326 -16.78 -26.71 3.47
CA ILE A 326 -16.33 -28.07 3.82
C ILE A 326 -16.10 -28.20 5.33
N ILE A 327 -15.41 -27.24 5.95
CA ILE A 327 -15.16 -27.25 7.40
C ILE A 327 -16.49 -27.22 8.17
N GLU A 328 -17.41 -26.33 7.83
CA GLU A 328 -18.76 -26.28 8.41
C GLU A 328 -19.52 -27.60 8.26
N LYS A 329 -19.56 -28.17 7.04
CA LYS A 329 -20.30 -29.40 6.72
C LYS A 329 -19.79 -30.59 7.52
N PHE A 330 -18.48 -30.72 7.68
CA PHE A 330 -17.87 -31.91 8.29
C PHE A 330 -17.68 -31.81 9.81
N LEU A 331 -17.43 -30.61 10.35
CA LEU A 331 -17.41 -30.40 11.80
C LEU A 331 -18.80 -30.15 12.39
N ASN A 332 -19.82 -29.93 11.56
CA ASN A 332 -21.18 -29.53 11.95
C ASN A 332 -21.20 -28.24 12.80
N ILE A 333 -20.50 -27.21 12.31
CA ILE A 333 -20.40 -25.88 12.93
C ILE A 333 -20.79 -24.80 11.92
N LYS A 334 -21.04 -23.58 12.41
CA LYS A 334 -21.15 -22.37 11.60
C LYS A 334 -19.97 -21.44 11.88
N LEU A 335 -19.38 -20.90 10.83
CA LEU A 335 -18.23 -19.99 10.90
C LEU A 335 -18.60 -18.63 10.32
N LYS A 336 -17.90 -17.60 10.75
CA LYS A 336 -17.96 -16.28 10.11
C LYS A 336 -16.76 -16.10 9.18
N GLY A 337 -17.02 -16.00 7.88
CA GLY A 337 -16.00 -15.78 6.87
C GLY A 337 -15.59 -14.32 6.76
N LEU A 338 -14.29 -14.03 6.77
CA LEU A 338 -13.73 -12.71 6.50
C LEU A 338 -12.74 -12.80 5.33
N TYR A 339 -13.13 -12.28 4.17
CA TYR A 339 -12.45 -12.55 2.90
C TYR A 339 -11.81 -11.30 2.29
N VAL A 340 -10.65 -11.45 1.63
CA VAL A 340 -10.14 -10.44 0.68
C VAL A 340 -10.83 -10.62 -0.66
N GLN A 341 -11.63 -9.64 -1.10
CA GLN A 341 -12.37 -9.72 -2.36
C GLN A 341 -11.47 -9.53 -3.57
N LEU A 342 -11.22 -10.64 -4.29
CA LEU A 342 -10.49 -10.65 -5.56
C LEU A 342 -11.39 -10.73 -6.82
N ASP A 343 -12.70 -10.90 -6.65
CA ASP A 343 -13.63 -11.14 -7.77
C ASP A 343 -15.04 -10.62 -7.49
N GLN A 344 -15.86 -10.55 -8.53
CA GLN A 344 -17.18 -9.92 -8.54
C GLN A 344 -18.29 -10.76 -7.87
N ALA A 345 -18.12 -12.07 -7.77
CA ALA A 345 -19.14 -13.02 -7.31
C ALA A 345 -19.14 -13.20 -5.79
N LEU A 346 -20.33 -13.16 -5.18
CA LEU A 346 -20.55 -13.41 -3.74
C LEU A 346 -21.47 -14.62 -3.58
N ASN A 347 -21.04 -15.61 -2.79
CA ASN A 347 -21.94 -16.70 -2.40
C ASN A 347 -22.82 -16.25 -1.22
N LYS A 348 -24.04 -15.79 -1.52
CA LYS A 348 -24.99 -15.23 -0.54
C LYS A 348 -25.53 -16.23 0.51
N THR A 349 -25.17 -17.51 0.43
CA THR A 349 -25.69 -18.57 1.32
C THR A 349 -24.86 -18.77 2.60
N MET A 350 -23.74 -18.06 2.75
CA MET A 350 -22.79 -18.20 3.85
C MET A 350 -22.63 -16.86 4.58
N ASP A 351 -22.40 -16.88 5.90
CA ASP A 351 -22.06 -15.67 6.67
C ASP A 351 -20.62 -15.26 6.33
N MET A 352 -20.49 -14.33 5.39
CA MET A 352 -19.21 -13.82 4.89
C MET A 352 -19.26 -12.30 4.77
N GLU A 353 -18.26 -11.63 5.36
CA GLU A 353 -17.96 -10.24 5.04
C GLU A 353 -16.71 -10.16 4.15
N MET A 354 -16.66 -9.15 3.30
CA MET A 354 -15.55 -8.91 2.38
C MET A 354 -14.84 -7.58 2.68
N TYR A 355 -13.51 -7.64 2.71
CA TYR A 355 -12.64 -6.50 2.61
C TYR A 355 -12.29 -6.26 1.14
N LEU A 356 -12.11 -4.99 0.75
CA LEU A 356 -11.91 -4.55 -0.64
C LEU A 356 -13.13 -4.75 -1.56
N ASN A 357 -13.20 -4.05 -2.71
CA ASN A 357 -14.29 -4.22 -3.70
C ASN A 357 -13.83 -3.91 -5.15
N ARG A 358 -14.09 -4.87 -6.05
CA ARG A 358 -14.06 -4.93 -7.54
C ARG A 358 -12.99 -4.22 -8.41
N TYR A 359 -12.30 -3.17 -7.98
CA TYR A 359 -11.27 -2.48 -8.79
C TYR A 359 -9.87 -2.53 -8.19
N ALA A 360 -9.75 -2.96 -6.93
CA ALA A 360 -8.62 -2.68 -6.07
C ALA A 360 -7.31 -3.42 -6.43
N LEU A 361 -7.41 -4.49 -7.22
CA LEU A 361 -6.27 -5.24 -7.73
C LEU A 361 -6.45 -5.44 -9.22
N THR A 362 -5.86 -4.53 -10.01
CA THR A 362 -5.76 -4.66 -11.47
C THR A 362 -5.03 -5.96 -11.87
N TYR A 363 -4.30 -6.58 -10.92
CA TYR A 363 -3.51 -7.80 -11.08
C TYR A 363 -3.78 -8.78 -9.94
N ARG A 364 -4.81 -9.61 -10.11
CA ARG A 364 -5.22 -10.65 -9.15
C ARG A 364 -4.06 -11.57 -8.73
N PHE A 365 -3.24 -12.00 -9.69
CA PHE A 365 -2.06 -12.85 -9.46
C PHE A 365 -1.06 -12.23 -8.47
N LEU A 366 -0.95 -10.90 -8.46
CA LEU A 366 0.04 -10.19 -7.65
C LEU A 366 -0.39 -10.16 -6.17
N ALA A 367 -1.69 -10.08 -5.90
CA ALA A 367 -2.20 -10.24 -4.55
C ALA A 367 -2.12 -11.69 -4.08
N GLU A 368 -2.57 -12.67 -4.88
CA GLU A 368 -2.43 -14.09 -4.53
C GLU A 368 -0.95 -14.38 -4.18
N PHE A 369 0.00 -13.88 -4.96
CA PHE A 369 1.43 -13.97 -4.63
C PHE A 369 1.85 -13.25 -3.33
N ILE A 370 1.47 -11.98 -3.12
CA ILE A 370 1.90 -11.19 -1.94
C ILE A 370 1.34 -11.73 -0.62
N PHE A 371 0.18 -12.36 -0.69
CA PHE A 371 -0.45 -13.04 0.44
C PHE A 371 0.09 -14.48 0.62
N THR A 372 0.86 -15.02 -0.34
CA THR A 372 1.36 -16.41 -0.31
C THR A 372 2.38 -16.65 0.82
N SER A 373 2.26 -17.77 1.53
CA SER A 373 3.12 -18.22 2.61
C SER A 373 4.49 -18.72 2.11
N PRO A 374 5.57 -18.56 2.90
CA PRO A 374 6.87 -19.14 2.57
C PRO A 374 6.87 -20.68 2.63
N GLU A 375 5.91 -21.26 3.36
CA GLU A 375 5.76 -22.69 3.64
C GLU A 375 5.49 -23.55 2.39
N ASP A 376 5.90 -24.81 2.45
CA ASP A 376 5.69 -25.85 1.44
C ASP A 376 4.22 -26.18 1.15
N ASN A 377 3.97 -26.92 0.06
CA ASN A 377 2.61 -27.36 -0.27
C ASN A 377 2.11 -28.34 0.79
N ILE A 378 0.93 -28.06 1.36
CA ILE A 378 0.23 -28.97 2.27
C ILE A 378 -0.44 -30.06 1.43
N GLU A 379 0.02 -31.31 1.59
CA GLU A 379 -0.53 -32.43 0.84
C GLU A 379 -1.61 -33.18 1.59
N ASP A 380 -1.34 -33.56 2.84
CA ASP A 380 -2.15 -34.50 3.59
C ASP A 380 -1.94 -34.32 5.10
N TYR A 381 -2.59 -35.15 5.90
CA TYR A 381 -2.51 -35.16 7.36
C TYR A 381 -2.18 -36.56 7.86
N LYS A 382 -1.46 -36.65 8.98
CA LYS A 382 -1.17 -37.93 9.64
C LYS A 382 -0.92 -37.75 11.13
N ASN A 383 -1.59 -38.55 11.96
CA ASN A 383 -1.53 -38.46 13.42
C ASN A 383 -1.82 -37.04 13.94
N GLY A 384 -2.73 -36.31 13.28
CA GLY A 384 -3.04 -34.91 13.60
C GLY A 384 -1.95 -33.88 13.24
N SER A 385 -0.86 -34.31 12.59
CA SER A 385 0.19 -33.45 12.03
C SER A 385 0.00 -33.23 10.52
N VAL A 386 0.67 -32.20 10.00
CA VAL A 386 0.63 -31.81 8.58
C VAL A 386 1.74 -32.51 7.79
N ILE A 387 1.43 -33.01 6.60
CA ILE A 387 2.41 -33.51 5.62
C ILE A 387 2.60 -32.45 4.53
N THR A 388 3.86 -32.09 4.25
CA THR A 388 4.22 -31.11 3.23
C THR A 388 5.12 -31.67 2.13
N THR A 389 5.10 -31.04 0.95
CA THR A 389 5.99 -31.32 -0.18
C THR A 389 6.69 -30.04 -0.68
N PRO A 390 8.01 -30.11 -1.00
CA PRO A 390 8.77 -28.95 -1.49
C PRO A 390 8.19 -28.32 -2.76
N ASP A 391 7.79 -27.06 -2.68
CA ASP A 391 7.07 -26.33 -3.75
C ASP A 391 8.01 -25.46 -4.63
N HIS A 392 9.33 -25.59 -4.45
CA HIS A 392 10.31 -24.68 -5.05
C HIS A 392 10.28 -24.61 -6.59
N ALA A 393 10.05 -25.75 -7.26
CA ALA A 393 10.03 -25.81 -8.72
C ALA A 393 8.76 -25.16 -9.30
N GLN A 394 7.59 -25.42 -8.71
CA GLN A 394 6.32 -24.87 -9.20
C GLN A 394 6.21 -23.37 -8.88
N ARG A 395 6.74 -22.91 -7.75
CA ARG A 395 6.92 -21.46 -7.46
C ARG A 395 7.79 -20.79 -8.52
N LYS A 396 8.86 -21.44 -8.99
CA LYS A 396 9.71 -20.95 -10.06
C LYS A 396 9.04 -20.99 -11.45
N GLU A 397 8.04 -21.83 -11.67
CA GLU A 397 7.17 -21.78 -12.87
C GLU A 397 6.15 -20.64 -12.78
N TYR A 398 5.45 -20.49 -11.65
CA TYR A 398 4.56 -19.35 -11.40
C TYR A 398 5.31 -18.01 -11.51
N ALA A 399 6.56 -17.95 -11.04
CA ALA A 399 7.46 -16.82 -11.23
C ALA A 399 7.60 -16.41 -12.71
N LYS A 400 7.94 -17.37 -13.58
CA LYS A 400 8.10 -17.14 -15.02
C LYS A 400 6.80 -16.72 -15.68
N HIS A 401 5.67 -17.32 -15.29
CA HIS A 401 4.36 -16.99 -15.85
C HIS A 401 3.88 -15.59 -15.42
N ILE A 402 4.08 -15.23 -14.14
CA ILE A 402 3.86 -13.87 -13.66
C ILE A 402 4.75 -12.88 -14.41
N ASN A 403 6.02 -13.21 -14.62
CA ASN A 403 6.95 -12.41 -15.40
C ASN A 403 6.49 -12.24 -16.87
N SER A 404 6.06 -13.30 -17.55
CA SER A 404 5.57 -13.21 -18.94
C SER A 404 4.24 -12.45 -19.08
N ILE A 405 3.38 -12.48 -18.06
CA ILE A 405 2.18 -11.62 -17.96
C ILE A 405 2.57 -10.15 -17.72
N ILE A 406 3.56 -9.89 -16.86
CA ILE A 406 4.11 -8.56 -16.58
C ILE A 406 4.72 -7.95 -17.85
N LEU A 407 5.53 -8.73 -18.58
CA LEU A 407 6.21 -8.36 -19.82
C LEU A 407 5.26 -8.13 -21.00
N ASN A 408 3.96 -8.46 -20.89
CA ASN A 408 2.97 -8.17 -21.92
C ASN A 408 2.48 -6.69 -21.88
N ASP A 409 3.39 -5.81 -22.30
CA ASP A 409 3.26 -4.45 -22.88
C ASP A 409 2.32 -3.40 -22.22
N LYS A 410 1.05 -3.71 -21.89
CA LYS A 410 0.15 -2.76 -21.21
C LYS A 410 0.37 -2.69 -19.70
N LEU A 411 0.76 -3.80 -19.08
CA LEU A 411 1.14 -3.86 -17.67
C LEU A 411 2.57 -3.36 -17.48
N PHE A 412 3.49 -3.79 -18.35
CA PHE A 412 4.89 -3.40 -18.29
C PHE A 412 5.07 -1.88 -18.22
N ARG A 413 4.41 -1.10 -19.09
CA ARG A 413 4.47 0.39 -19.10
C ARG A 413 4.03 1.11 -17.81
N ARG A 414 3.52 0.40 -16.79
CA ARG A 414 3.30 0.91 -15.42
C ARG A 414 4.37 0.46 -14.41
N LEU A 415 4.93 -0.75 -14.56
CA LEU A 415 6.01 -1.30 -13.72
C LEU A 415 7.41 -0.85 -14.19
N ASP A 416 7.56 -0.56 -15.47
CA ASP A 416 8.74 0.00 -16.13
C ASP A 416 9.08 1.41 -15.58
N ARG A 417 8.05 2.18 -15.16
CA ARG A 417 8.20 3.42 -14.38
C ARG A 417 8.84 3.22 -13.00
N MET A 418 8.95 1.97 -12.56
CA MET A 418 9.56 1.55 -11.29
C MET A 418 10.92 0.89 -11.54
N ASN A 419 11.34 0.74 -12.81
CA ASN A 419 12.63 0.21 -13.24
C ASN A 419 12.94 -1.22 -12.72
N LEU A 420 11.93 -2.09 -12.71
CA LEU A 420 12.05 -3.50 -12.30
C LEU A 420 12.63 -4.37 -13.44
N SER A 421 13.77 -5.02 -13.21
CA SER A 421 14.28 -6.06 -14.10
C SER A 421 13.61 -7.43 -13.83
N VAL A 422 13.75 -8.35 -14.79
CA VAL A 422 13.35 -9.76 -14.62
C VAL A 422 14.04 -10.39 -13.39
N PHE A 423 15.28 -10.01 -13.12
CA PHE A 423 16.02 -10.47 -11.95
C PHE A 423 15.43 -9.91 -10.65
N ASP A 424 15.00 -8.64 -10.62
CA ASP A 424 14.33 -8.06 -9.44
C ASP A 424 12.99 -8.74 -9.14
N VAL A 425 12.27 -9.19 -10.17
CA VAL A 425 11.05 -10.00 -10.01
C VAL A 425 11.39 -11.39 -9.48
N GLU A 426 12.43 -12.07 -9.98
CA GLU A 426 12.86 -13.36 -9.42
C GLU A 426 13.33 -13.22 -7.95
N GLN A 427 14.11 -12.18 -7.66
CA GLN A 427 14.53 -11.83 -6.29
C GLN A 427 13.35 -11.42 -5.40
N MET A 428 12.28 -10.81 -5.94
CA MET A 428 11.08 -10.47 -5.18
C MET A 428 10.36 -11.71 -4.68
N LEU A 429 10.22 -12.70 -5.56
CA LEU A 429 9.56 -13.95 -5.28
C LEU A 429 10.40 -14.75 -4.26
N ILE A 430 11.72 -14.78 -4.44
CA ILE A 430 12.66 -15.37 -3.46
C ILE A 430 12.62 -14.62 -2.13
N HIS A 431 12.63 -13.29 -2.10
CA HIS A 431 12.75 -12.53 -0.86
C HIS A 431 11.48 -12.64 0.00
N ILE A 432 10.29 -12.47 -0.58
CA ILE A 432 9.03 -12.62 0.16
C ILE A 432 8.82 -14.07 0.64
N GLN A 433 9.30 -15.07 -0.11
CA GLN A 433 9.19 -16.49 0.27
C GLN A 433 10.30 -16.98 1.23
N ASN A 434 11.38 -16.22 1.45
CA ASN A 434 12.46 -16.61 2.37
C ASN A 434 12.65 -15.64 3.56
N TYR A 435 12.16 -14.40 3.46
CA TYR A 435 12.36 -13.33 4.43
C TYR A 435 11.12 -12.42 4.54
N PRO A 436 10.30 -12.50 5.61
CA PRO A 436 9.58 -11.31 6.07
C PRO A 436 10.66 -10.29 6.47
N SER A 437 10.86 -9.25 5.65
CA SER A 437 12.18 -8.61 5.62
C SER A 437 12.58 -8.01 6.97
N TYR A 438 13.85 -8.23 7.32
CA TYR A 438 14.51 -7.67 8.51
C TYR A 438 14.22 -6.16 8.67
N GLU A 439 14.21 -5.43 7.56
CA GLU A 439 13.93 -3.99 7.49
C GLU A 439 12.46 -3.64 7.74
N MET A 440 11.49 -4.49 7.35
CA MET A 440 10.08 -4.31 7.75
C MET A 440 9.92 -4.48 9.26
N MET A 441 10.63 -5.42 9.88
CA MET A 441 10.53 -5.63 11.32
C MET A 441 11.20 -4.49 12.11
N CYS A 442 12.33 -3.96 11.64
CA CYS A 442 12.99 -2.80 12.24
C CYS A 442 12.12 -1.52 12.24
N LEU A 443 11.23 -1.35 11.25
CA LEU A 443 10.34 -0.17 11.15
C LEU A 443 9.30 -0.06 12.29
N PHE A 444 9.08 -1.13 13.06
CA PHE A 444 8.08 -1.16 14.14
C PHE A 444 8.67 -1.16 15.56
N ASN A 445 10.01 -1.04 15.69
CA ASN A 445 10.72 -0.78 16.97
C ASN A 445 10.45 -1.78 18.11
N GLU A 446 10.24 -3.06 17.78
CA GLU A 446 10.06 -4.18 18.72
C GLU A 446 11.37 -4.99 18.89
N PRO A 447 11.69 -5.50 20.11
CA PRO A 447 12.89 -6.29 20.35
C PRO A 447 12.72 -7.75 19.88
N ILE A 448 13.63 -8.21 19.04
CA ILE A 448 13.71 -9.61 18.59
C ILE A 448 14.98 -10.22 19.21
N LEU A 449 14.88 -11.45 19.76
CA LEU A 449 15.75 -12.61 19.46
C LEU A 449 15.76 -13.71 20.52
N THR A 450 16.05 -14.95 20.09
CA THR A 450 17.23 -15.77 20.47
C THR A 450 17.12 -17.14 19.77
N ASN A 451 18.14 -17.97 19.55
CA ASN A 451 19.58 -17.76 19.28
C ASN A 451 20.20 -18.97 18.54
N ARG A 452 19.57 -20.15 18.57
CA ARG A 452 20.10 -21.40 17.99
C ARG A 452 20.00 -21.46 16.45
N GLU A 453 18.98 -20.82 15.88
CA GLU A 453 18.69 -20.85 14.44
C GLU A 453 19.51 -19.82 13.63
N LYS A 454 20.08 -18.80 14.30
CA LYS A 454 20.93 -17.81 13.65
C LYS A 454 22.32 -18.32 13.27
N LEU A 455 22.91 -19.25 14.02
CA LEU A 455 24.32 -19.63 13.84
C LEU A 455 24.59 -20.34 12.50
N ASN A 456 23.64 -21.14 12.00
CA ASN A 456 23.82 -21.88 10.74
C ASN A 456 23.68 -20.99 9.50
N TYR A 457 22.94 -19.88 9.61
CA TYR A 457 22.76 -18.91 8.53
C TYR A 457 24.09 -18.24 8.16
N TYR A 458 24.85 -17.77 9.17
CA TYR A 458 26.10 -17.04 8.94
C TYR A 458 27.27 -17.92 8.49
N ARG A 459 27.33 -19.22 8.85
CA ARG A 459 28.43 -20.10 8.40
C ARG A 459 28.44 -20.38 6.90
N LYS A 460 27.27 -20.45 6.24
CA LYS A 460 27.21 -20.75 4.80
C LYS A 460 27.47 -19.54 3.90
N GLU A 461 27.30 -18.31 4.40
CA GLU A 461 27.68 -17.10 3.64
C GLU A 461 29.20 -16.90 3.58
N GLU A 462 29.97 -17.43 4.54
CA GLU A 462 31.45 -17.34 4.52
C GLU A 462 32.10 -18.36 3.57
N GLU A 463 31.48 -19.53 3.33
CA GLU A 463 32.08 -20.62 2.55
C GLU A 463 31.85 -20.53 1.02
N MET A 464 30.91 -19.71 0.53
CA MET A 464 30.54 -19.65 -0.90
C MET A 464 30.67 -18.25 -1.54
N ARG A 465 31.62 -17.44 -1.07
CA ARG A 465 32.10 -16.28 -1.83
C ARG A 465 32.88 -16.74 -3.06
N VAL A 466 32.19 -16.95 -4.17
CA VAL A 466 32.81 -17.06 -5.50
C VAL A 466 32.99 -15.64 -6.06
N GLU A 467 34.17 -15.33 -6.59
CA GLU A 467 34.45 -14.03 -7.22
C GLU A 467 33.49 -13.74 -8.39
N PRO A 468 33.16 -12.46 -8.66
CA PRO A 468 32.21 -12.09 -9.70
C PRO A 468 32.66 -12.57 -11.08
N VAL A 469 31.91 -13.51 -11.66
CA VAL A 469 32.17 -14.05 -13.00
C VAL A 469 31.93 -12.97 -14.06
N ASP A 470 32.95 -12.64 -14.86
CA ASP A 470 32.81 -11.72 -15.99
C ASP A 470 31.85 -12.28 -17.05
N THR A 471 30.65 -11.71 -17.09
CA THR A 471 29.55 -12.09 -17.98
C THR A 471 29.88 -11.97 -19.48
N LYS A 472 31.00 -11.33 -19.86
CA LYS A 472 31.44 -11.22 -21.26
C LYS A 472 31.95 -12.54 -21.86
N ILE A 473 32.31 -13.54 -21.03
CA ILE A 473 32.92 -14.78 -21.51
C ILE A 473 31.88 -15.83 -21.92
N VAL A 474 30.74 -15.92 -21.21
CA VAL A 474 29.74 -16.97 -21.46
C VAL A 474 29.00 -16.79 -22.79
N PHE A 475 28.73 -15.55 -23.22
CA PHE A 475 28.02 -15.28 -24.48
C PHE A 475 28.81 -15.60 -25.76
N LYS A 476 30.13 -15.82 -25.68
CA LYS A 476 30.98 -16.07 -26.87
C LYS A 476 31.11 -17.53 -27.31
N LYS A 477 30.53 -18.49 -26.58
CA LYS A 477 30.70 -19.94 -26.86
C LYS A 477 29.50 -20.62 -27.57
N HIS A 478 28.48 -19.85 -27.99
CA HIS A 478 27.32 -20.37 -28.71
C HIS A 478 27.00 -19.66 -30.04
N LEU A 479 27.91 -18.81 -30.53
CA LEU A 479 27.81 -18.16 -31.85
C LEU A 479 29.06 -18.45 -32.69
N LYS A 480 29.25 -19.72 -33.06
CA LYS A 480 30.23 -20.16 -34.07
C LYS A 480 29.71 -21.33 -34.93
N SER A 481 28.68 -21.05 -35.71
CA SER A 481 28.54 -21.62 -37.06
C SER A 481 28.60 -20.44 -38.05
N GLN A 482 29.82 -20.13 -38.48
CA GLN A 482 30.13 -19.15 -39.55
C GLN A 482 29.94 -19.80 -40.94
N PRO A 483 30.06 -19.05 -42.05
CA PRO A 483 29.77 -17.62 -42.28
C PRO A 483 28.98 -17.40 -43.60
N ILE A 484 28.81 -16.14 -44.04
CA ILE A 484 28.95 -15.58 -45.41
C ILE A 484 28.32 -14.17 -45.37
N ARG A 485 29.14 -13.12 -45.36
CA ARG A 485 29.44 -12.24 -46.52
C ARG A 485 28.18 -11.56 -47.08
N ASP A 486 27.96 -10.28 -46.78
CA ASP A 486 28.33 -9.14 -47.64
C ASP A 486 27.82 -7.79 -47.05
N MET A 487 28.30 -6.68 -47.59
CA MET A 487 27.90 -5.27 -47.30
C MET A 487 28.38 -4.61 -45.99
N ILE A 488 29.69 -4.39 -45.94
CA ILE A 488 30.31 -3.09 -45.61
C ILE A 488 30.45 -2.39 -47.00
N ASP A 489 30.20 -1.10 -47.29
CA ASP A 489 30.54 0.20 -46.67
C ASP A 489 29.74 1.33 -47.43
N PRO A 490 30.04 2.65 -47.36
CA PRO A 490 30.08 3.60 -46.23
C PRO A 490 29.10 4.81 -46.44
N LEU A 491 29.05 5.75 -45.47
CA LEU A 491 28.55 7.14 -45.65
C LEU A 491 29.65 8.03 -46.31
N PRO A 492 29.42 9.29 -46.81
CA PRO A 492 28.30 10.25 -46.65
C PRO A 492 27.82 10.76 -48.06
N PRO A 493 27.48 12.04 -48.41
CA PRO A 493 27.14 13.27 -47.65
C PRO A 493 25.96 14.18 -48.16
N LYS A 494 25.50 15.07 -47.25
CA LYS A 494 25.06 16.49 -47.41
C LYS A 494 23.95 16.99 -48.37
N ASP A 495 23.07 17.80 -47.75
CA ASP A 495 22.44 19.06 -48.23
C ASP A 495 21.13 19.04 -49.06
N PRO A 496 20.41 20.17 -49.23
CA PRO A 496 18.97 20.22 -48.90
C PRO A 496 18.11 20.79 -50.05
N PHE A 497 16.87 21.20 -49.72
CA PHE A 497 15.85 21.73 -50.63
C PHE A 497 15.20 20.68 -51.57
N GLY A 498 13.89 20.83 -51.82
CA GLY A 498 13.11 19.95 -52.69
C GLY A 498 13.26 20.29 -54.19
N PRO A 499 12.33 19.84 -55.08
CA PRO A 499 10.90 20.14 -54.92
C PRO A 499 9.89 19.05 -55.35
N LYS A 500 8.62 19.33 -55.05
CA LYS A 500 7.34 19.04 -55.77
C LYS A 500 7.28 17.95 -56.88
N GLN A 501 6.26 17.08 -56.77
CA GLN A 501 5.12 16.82 -57.71
C GLN A 501 5.27 17.08 -59.24
N PRO A 502 4.40 16.49 -60.10
CA PRO A 502 3.57 15.26 -59.97
C PRO A 502 3.59 14.38 -61.25
N GLU A 503 2.86 13.25 -61.24
CA GLU A 503 1.83 12.91 -62.24
C GLU A 503 0.87 11.84 -61.67
#